data_AF-A0DH64-F1
#
_entry.id   AF-A0DH64-F1
#
_cell.length_a   1.000
_cell.length_b   1.000
_cell.length_c   1.000
_cell.angle_alpha   90.00
_cell.angle_beta   90.00
_cell.angle_gamma   90.00
#
_symmetry.space_group_name_H-M   'P 1'
#
loop_
_entity.id
_entity.type
_entity.pdbx_description
1 polymer ?
#
loop_
_entity_poly.entity_id
_entity_poly.type
_entity_poly.pdbx_seq_one_letter_code
_entity_poly.pdbx_strand_id
1 'polypeptide(L)'
;MIFAILLIVNQITSSVAYTYIGETPCSGLAIGSCTSSGISGIGYCYWESSCQTLPCYMIDEVAACRTGSGLATGGASTLCDSLETFSLQYDNVCCDKSEGKLNYAFVRYTKTSDGYYDKASDGTTTLTSLTTQNSATIFQLYTVNPWLIMPSLTSLPTAANFESQLGAILTQYKTLATALQTMPDSHPFYLERTVYQSLQMLRDFVVLQTTSQNTMRDNLVQKIWSVALIALFRMVNFQPNYYQTNYYFINFAIIPYSRNSITINGQQHTTKIDWSGYLYTSNGYLMVYSFPPEIFGIRNAYSDVVCLRPMIGNPPVYAAAQNTFDTGFKPLTITWSWTDTSMSVVAANLKLYKFPVNTALETDILQEAGVTFTCNLGAKYCVSSSITSTPANTGVNYFVSPGLGVVGDKNKVQCRLQGKTWSGTCA
;
A
#
# COMPACT_ATOMS: atom_id res chain seq x y z
N MET A 1 49.63 18.07 50.04
CA MET A 1 49.12 18.55 48.73
C MET A 1 48.04 17.58 48.28
N ILE A 2 46.77 17.98 48.39
CA ILE A 2 45.61 17.22 47.92
C ILE A 2 44.98 18.08 46.83
N PHE A 3 44.99 17.60 45.59
CA PHE A 3 44.24 18.21 44.51
C PHE A 3 42.78 17.81 44.64
N ALA A 4 41.92 18.76 44.96
CA ALA A 4 40.48 18.60 44.83
C ALA A 4 40.12 18.72 43.33
N ILE A 5 39.79 17.59 42.71
CA ILE A 5 39.15 17.58 41.40
C ILE A 5 37.68 17.95 41.63
N LEU A 6 37.33 19.17 41.21
CA LEU A 6 35.95 19.65 41.17
C LEU A 6 35.22 18.85 40.07
N LEU A 7 34.45 17.83 40.47
CA LEU A 7 33.51 17.16 39.58
C LEU A 7 32.33 18.11 39.36
N ILE A 8 32.36 18.87 38.26
CA ILE A 8 31.16 19.54 37.76
C ILE A 8 30.28 18.45 37.14
N VAL A 9 29.40 17.89 37.96
CA VAL A 9 28.24 17.13 37.47
C VAL A 9 27.36 18.14 36.77
N ASN A 10 27.48 18.23 35.45
CA ASN A 10 26.45 18.85 34.61
C ASN A 10 25.21 17.96 34.77
N GLN A 11 24.35 18.31 35.73
CA GLN A 11 22.98 17.83 35.71
C GLN A 11 22.36 18.42 34.45
N ILE A 12 22.36 17.64 33.37
CA ILE A 12 21.39 17.82 32.30
C ILE A 12 20.04 17.50 32.94
N THR A 13 19.43 18.48 33.59
CA THR A 13 17.98 18.47 33.85
C THR A 13 17.28 18.72 32.52
N SER A 14 17.33 17.74 31.63
CA SER A 14 16.35 17.60 30.56
C SER A 14 15.58 16.31 30.80
N SER A 15 15.01 16.16 32.00
CA SER A 15 13.77 15.39 32.12
C SER A 15 12.63 16.30 31.66
N VAL A 16 12.58 16.62 30.36
CA VAL A 16 11.27 16.64 29.74
C VAL A 16 10.90 15.17 29.69
N ALA A 17 10.35 14.67 30.81
CA ALA A 17 9.57 13.46 30.74
C ALA A 17 8.54 13.77 29.65
N TYR A 18 8.56 13.00 28.56
CA TYR A 18 7.42 12.95 27.67
C TYR A 18 6.26 12.52 28.56
N THR A 19 5.53 13.47 29.13
CA THR A 19 4.27 13.22 29.80
C THR A 19 3.46 12.44 28.80
N TYR A 20 3.09 11.21 29.13
CA TYR A 20 2.27 10.35 28.28
C TYR A 20 1.06 11.19 27.82
N ILE A 21 1.04 11.61 26.55
CA ILE A 21 0.07 12.58 26.00
C ILE A 21 -1.30 11.93 25.85
N GLY A 22 -1.34 10.60 25.85
CA GLY A 22 -2.55 9.82 25.79
C GLY A 22 -3.53 9.99 26.95
N GLU A 23 -3.42 10.94 27.90
CA GLU A 23 -4.41 11.16 28.99
C GLU A 23 -5.55 12.17 28.68
N THR A 24 -5.43 12.95 27.60
CA THR A 24 -6.44 13.97 27.26
C THR A 24 -7.24 13.55 26.03
N PRO A 25 -8.59 13.47 26.11
CA PRO A 25 -9.39 13.12 24.93
C PRO A 25 -9.18 14.15 23.81
N CYS A 26 -9.26 13.73 22.53
CA CYS A 26 -9.08 14.66 21.40
C CYS A 26 -9.99 15.90 21.52
N SER A 27 -11.23 15.74 22.01
CA SER A 27 -12.17 16.84 22.24
C SER A 27 -11.70 17.88 23.27
N GLY A 28 -10.76 17.53 24.15
CA GLY A 28 -10.15 18.41 25.15
C GLY A 28 -8.88 19.14 24.66
N LEU A 29 -8.39 18.84 23.44
CA LEU A 29 -7.18 19.46 22.90
C LEU A 29 -7.49 20.79 22.20
N ALA A 30 -6.71 21.83 22.51
CA ALA A 30 -6.80 23.14 21.86
C ALA A 30 -6.26 23.12 20.41
N ILE A 31 -6.69 24.10 19.60
CA ILE A 31 -6.19 24.34 18.24
C ILE A 31 -4.65 24.43 18.28
N GLY A 32 -3.96 23.62 17.47
CA GLY A 32 -2.50 23.55 17.42
C GLY A 32 -1.85 22.44 18.25
N SER A 33 -2.51 21.97 19.32
CA SER A 33 -2.04 20.79 20.08
C SER A 33 -2.37 19.49 19.34
N CYS A 34 -3.55 19.45 18.70
CA CYS A 34 -4.04 18.32 17.92
C CYS A 34 -3.28 18.10 16.59
N THR A 35 -2.68 19.16 16.02
CA THR A 35 -2.09 19.12 14.67
C THR A 35 -0.64 18.69 14.64
N SER A 36 0.07 18.81 15.76
CA SER A 36 1.46 18.34 15.91
C SER A 36 1.64 16.83 15.71
N SER A 37 0.53 16.09 15.59
CA SER A 37 0.50 14.65 15.76
C SER A 37 0.05 13.84 14.54
N GLY A 38 -1.08 14.15 13.90
CA GLY A 38 -1.63 13.28 12.85
C GLY A 38 -0.93 13.29 11.48
N ILE A 39 -0.30 14.40 11.08
CA ILE A 39 0.21 14.57 9.70
C ILE A 39 1.67 14.11 9.58
N SER A 40 2.48 14.40 10.60
CA SER A 40 3.84 13.86 10.79
C SER A 40 3.84 12.36 11.11
N GLY A 41 2.70 11.80 11.55
CA GLY A 41 2.58 10.41 12.00
C GLY A 41 3.18 10.20 13.39
N ILE A 42 2.86 11.11 14.33
CA ILE A 42 3.24 11.06 15.74
C ILE A 42 2.04 11.39 16.64
N GLY A 43 1.16 10.45 16.99
CA GLY A 43 0.13 10.61 18.02
C GLY A 43 -1.20 9.93 17.69
N TYR A 44 -2.30 10.45 18.23
CA TYR A 44 -3.62 9.78 18.19
C TYR A 44 -4.80 10.66 17.74
N CYS A 45 -4.57 11.93 17.39
CA CYS A 45 -5.62 12.84 16.91
C CYS A 45 -5.21 13.59 15.64
N TYR A 46 -6.20 14.18 14.95
CA TYR A 46 -5.98 15.11 13.85
C TYR A 46 -7.04 16.23 13.85
N TRP A 47 -6.74 17.33 13.16
CA TRP A 47 -7.62 18.49 13.08
C TRP A 47 -8.27 18.60 11.69
N GLU A 48 -9.59 18.73 11.66
CA GLU A 48 -10.37 19.10 10.45
C GLU A 48 -11.18 20.37 10.74
N SER A 49 -12.42 20.22 11.24
CA SER A 49 -13.25 21.31 11.80
C SER A 49 -13.16 21.40 13.33
N SER A 50 -12.80 20.28 13.96
CA SER A 50 -12.52 20.08 15.39
C SER A 50 -11.47 18.98 15.52
N CYS A 51 -10.92 18.77 16.72
CA CYS A 51 -9.96 17.70 16.98
C CYS A 51 -10.69 16.34 17.04
N GLN A 52 -10.28 15.41 16.20
CA GLN A 52 -10.88 14.07 16.05
C GLN A 52 -9.82 12.99 16.30
N THR A 53 -10.26 11.84 16.79
CA THR A 53 -9.40 10.65 16.95
C THR A 53 -9.04 10.06 15.59
N LEU A 54 -7.78 9.64 15.43
CA LEU A 54 -7.34 8.91 14.24
C LEU A 54 -7.92 7.49 14.21
N PRO A 55 -8.09 6.89 13.01
CA PRO A 55 -8.30 5.45 12.88
C PRO A 55 -7.17 4.66 13.57
N CYS A 56 -7.47 3.51 14.16
CA CYS A 56 -6.52 2.75 15.00
C CYS A 56 -5.16 2.53 14.32
N TYR A 57 -5.16 2.11 13.06
CA TYR A 57 -3.93 1.86 12.31
C TYR A 57 -3.08 3.10 12.00
N MET A 58 -3.64 4.30 12.18
CA MET A 58 -2.93 5.58 12.03
C MET A 58 -2.42 6.15 13.35
N ILE A 59 -2.87 5.59 14.49
CA ILE A 59 -2.39 5.95 15.82
C ILE A 59 -1.06 5.22 16.07
N ASP A 60 0.04 5.97 16.11
CA ASP A 60 1.38 5.45 16.41
C ASP A 60 1.82 5.72 17.85
N GLU A 61 1.11 6.58 18.60
CA GLU A 61 1.19 6.60 20.07
C GLU A 61 0.44 5.38 20.64
N VAL A 62 1.05 4.19 20.54
CA VAL A 62 0.45 2.91 20.98
C VAL A 62 0.02 2.94 22.44
N ALA A 63 0.66 3.76 23.26
CA ALA A 63 0.28 4.02 24.64
C ALA A 63 -1.15 4.57 24.79
N ALA A 64 -1.60 5.39 23.84
CA ALA A 64 -2.95 5.93 23.81
C ALA A 64 -4.00 4.81 23.66
N CYS A 65 -3.66 3.68 23.05
CA CYS A 65 -4.58 2.56 22.82
C CYS A 65 -4.61 1.51 23.93
N ARG A 66 -3.85 1.73 25.02
CA ARG A 66 -3.85 0.82 26.18
C ARG A 66 -5.05 1.09 27.09
N THR A 67 -5.47 0.07 27.84
CA THR A 67 -6.51 0.24 28.86
C THR A 67 -6.05 1.26 29.92
N GLY A 68 -6.87 2.26 30.24
CA GLY A 68 -6.58 3.27 31.28
C GLY A 68 -5.78 4.50 30.82
N SER A 69 -5.46 4.64 29.53
CA SER A 69 -5.07 5.92 28.93
C SER A 69 -6.30 6.85 28.85
N GLY A 70 -6.08 8.14 28.63
CA GLY A 70 -7.09 9.18 28.41
C GLY A 70 -7.28 9.65 26.97
N LEU A 71 -7.06 8.78 26.00
CA LEU A 71 -8.19 8.51 25.13
C LEU A 71 -9.35 8.11 26.07
N ALA A 72 -10.53 8.75 26.06
CA ALA A 72 -11.67 8.39 26.94
C ALA A 72 -12.25 6.98 26.67
N THR A 73 -11.40 6.10 26.15
CA THR A 73 -11.64 4.90 25.41
C THR A 73 -10.49 3.93 25.71
N GLY A 74 -10.22 3.67 26.99
CA GLY A 74 -9.53 2.48 27.48
C GLY A 74 -10.49 1.70 28.40
N GLY A 75 -11.33 0.82 27.84
CA GLY A 75 -12.39 0.11 28.55
C GLY A 75 -13.21 -0.82 27.63
N ALA A 76 -14.34 -1.37 28.08
CA ALA A 76 -15.15 -2.30 27.28
C ALA A 76 -15.69 -1.69 25.95
N SER A 77 -15.80 -0.36 25.86
CA SER A 77 -16.41 0.42 24.77
C SER A 77 -15.47 0.87 23.63
N THR A 78 -14.22 0.38 23.59
CA THR A 78 -13.18 0.89 22.69
C THR A 78 -13.16 0.21 21.34
N LEU A 79 -12.77 0.93 20.29
CA LEU A 79 -12.58 0.36 18.94
C LEU A 79 -11.12 0.00 18.65
N CYS A 80 -10.14 0.48 19.44
CA CYS A 80 -8.72 0.20 19.24
C CYS A 80 -8.12 -0.61 20.41
N ASP A 81 -7.06 -1.37 20.11
CA ASP A 81 -6.21 -2.07 21.06
C ASP A 81 -4.73 -1.93 20.67
N SER A 82 -3.83 -2.14 21.62
CA SER A 82 -2.40 -2.20 21.34
C SER A 82 -2.03 -3.55 20.71
N LEU A 83 -1.12 -3.54 19.74
CA LEU A 83 -0.56 -4.78 19.19
C LEU A 83 0.27 -5.51 20.26
N GLU A 84 0.04 -6.82 20.40
CA GLU A 84 0.83 -7.69 21.28
C GLU A 84 2.25 -7.93 20.72
N THR A 85 2.39 -7.87 19.39
CA THR A 85 3.65 -8.10 18.69
C THR A 85 3.98 -6.96 17.74
N PHE A 86 5.22 -6.47 17.82
CA PHE A 86 5.74 -5.39 17.00
C PHE A 86 6.62 -5.95 15.87
N SER A 87 6.45 -5.43 14.66
CA SER A 87 7.37 -5.70 13.56
C SER A 87 8.37 -4.57 13.47
N LEU A 88 9.67 -4.88 13.43
CA LEU A 88 10.73 -3.86 13.25
C LEU A 88 10.71 -3.23 11.85
N GLN A 89 9.96 -3.80 10.91
CA GLN A 89 9.88 -3.31 9.53
C GLN A 89 8.82 -2.21 9.34
N TYR A 90 7.87 -2.10 10.25
CA TYR A 90 6.68 -1.26 10.12
C TYR A 90 6.52 -0.36 11.35
N ASP A 91 5.74 0.72 11.21
CA ASP A 91 5.41 1.55 12.36
C ASP A 91 4.59 0.76 13.38
N ASN A 92 4.91 1.00 14.64
CA ASN A 92 4.14 0.46 15.75
C ASN A 92 2.87 1.29 15.87
N VAL A 93 1.74 0.71 15.47
CA VAL A 93 0.44 1.36 15.49
C VAL A 93 -0.57 0.55 16.29
N CYS A 94 -1.74 1.13 16.54
CA CYS A 94 -2.85 0.40 17.15
C CYS A 94 -3.58 -0.48 16.12
N CYS A 95 -4.26 -1.52 16.59
CA CYS A 95 -5.18 -2.33 15.79
C CYS A 95 -6.62 -2.12 16.23
N ASP A 96 -7.56 -2.55 15.40
CA ASP A 96 -8.96 -2.60 15.81
C ASP A 96 -9.12 -3.66 16.92
N LYS A 97 -9.92 -3.33 17.93
CA LYS A 97 -10.18 -4.21 19.07
C LYS A 97 -10.78 -5.53 18.58
N SER A 98 -10.41 -6.62 19.23
CA SER A 98 -10.81 -8.01 18.93
C SER A 98 -10.20 -8.63 17.67
N GLU A 99 -9.49 -7.88 16.83
CA GLU A 99 -8.75 -8.45 15.70
C GLU A 99 -7.45 -9.15 16.13
N GLY A 100 -6.84 -8.72 17.25
CA GLY A 100 -5.61 -9.30 17.81
C GLY A 100 -4.36 -9.12 16.93
N LYS A 101 -4.49 -8.53 15.75
CA LYS A 101 -3.43 -8.25 14.77
C LYS A 101 -3.86 -7.10 13.85
N LEU A 102 -2.89 -6.49 13.19
CA LEU A 102 -3.17 -5.49 12.14
C LEU A 102 -3.44 -6.21 10.80
N ASN A 103 -4.53 -5.88 10.11
CA ASN A 103 -4.72 -6.34 8.74
C ASN A 103 -3.64 -5.71 7.84
N TYR A 104 -3.08 -6.49 6.91
CA TYR A 104 -2.03 -6.06 5.99
C TYR A 104 -2.42 -4.82 5.16
N ALA A 105 -3.70 -4.64 4.86
CA ALA A 105 -4.24 -3.42 4.24
C ALA A 105 -4.00 -2.14 5.05
N PHE A 106 -3.74 -2.27 6.35
CA PHE A 106 -3.58 -1.17 7.30
C PHE A 106 -2.16 -1.03 7.85
N VAL A 107 -1.26 -1.93 7.46
CA VAL A 107 0.17 -1.81 7.81
C VAL A 107 0.70 -0.46 7.31
N ARG A 108 1.58 0.15 8.11
CA ARG A 108 2.26 1.41 7.80
C ARG A 108 3.75 1.19 7.79
N TYR A 109 4.41 1.57 6.70
CA TYR A 109 5.85 1.70 6.69
C TYR A 109 6.23 2.96 7.43
N THR A 110 7.39 2.89 8.08
CA THR A 110 7.99 4.02 8.77
C THR A 110 8.13 5.21 7.86
N LYS A 111 7.56 6.33 8.31
CA LYS A 111 7.78 7.65 7.71
C LYS A 111 9.22 8.05 8.01
N THR A 112 10.10 7.79 7.06
CA THR A 112 11.51 8.18 7.18
C THR A 112 11.65 9.66 6.85
N SER A 113 12.40 10.43 7.64
CA SER A 113 12.65 11.86 7.34
C SER A 113 13.76 12.07 6.31
N ASP A 114 14.26 11.00 5.70
CA ASP A 114 15.27 11.06 4.66
C ASP A 114 14.63 11.50 3.33
N GLY A 115 15.37 12.32 2.59
CA GLY A 115 14.93 12.82 1.30
C GLY A 115 15.26 14.26 1.07
N TYR A 116 16.13 14.53 0.10
CA TYR A 116 16.42 15.89 -0.31
C TYR A 116 15.41 16.32 -1.36
N TYR A 117 14.60 17.31 -1.00
CA TYR A 117 13.93 18.18 -1.94
C TYR A 117 14.55 19.56 -1.82
N ASP A 118 14.65 20.30 -2.92
CA ASP A 118 15.06 21.70 -2.87
C ASP A 118 13.98 22.46 -2.09
N LYS A 119 14.34 22.94 -0.90
CA LYS A 119 13.54 23.91 -0.15
C LYS A 119 13.83 25.27 -0.74
N ALA A 120 12.83 25.89 -1.37
CA ALA A 120 12.90 27.31 -1.62
C ALA A 120 12.94 28.07 -0.28
N SER A 121 13.49 29.28 -0.29
CA SER A 121 13.68 30.12 0.89
C SER A 121 12.37 30.52 1.61
N ASP A 122 11.21 30.33 0.98
CA ASP A 122 9.88 30.52 1.55
C ASP A 122 9.30 29.25 2.22
N GLY A 123 10.10 28.19 2.31
CA GLY A 123 9.69 26.90 2.88
C GLY A 123 8.88 26.04 1.91
N THR A 124 8.66 26.49 0.67
CA THR A 124 8.02 25.68 -0.35
C THR A 124 8.97 24.59 -0.84
N THR A 125 8.43 23.38 -0.88
CA THR A 125 9.09 22.22 -1.44
C THR A 125 8.87 22.22 -2.95
N THR A 126 9.89 22.55 -3.74
CA THR A 126 9.77 22.49 -5.20
C THR A 126 10.60 21.33 -5.70
N LEU A 127 9.95 20.30 -6.23
CA LEU A 127 10.63 19.37 -7.12
C LEU A 127 10.86 20.15 -8.42
N THR A 128 12.01 20.83 -8.53
CA THR A 128 12.44 21.47 -9.77
C THR A 128 12.29 20.45 -10.88
N SER A 129 11.65 20.80 -12.01
CA SER A 129 11.40 19.84 -13.07
C SER A 129 12.74 19.20 -13.47
N LEU A 130 12.86 17.89 -13.24
CA LEU A 130 14.09 17.16 -13.45
C LEU A 130 14.24 16.94 -14.96
N THR A 131 14.75 17.95 -15.66
CA THR A 131 14.89 17.95 -17.13
C THR A 131 16.18 17.28 -17.60
N THR A 132 17.13 17.03 -16.70
CA THR A 132 18.46 16.48 -17.04
C THR A 132 18.58 15.03 -16.61
N GLN A 133 18.82 14.13 -17.57
CA GLN A 133 18.96 12.68 -17.36
C GLN A 133 20.40 12.30 -16.99
N ASN A 134 20.78 12.45 -15.72
CA ASN A 134 22.04 11.93 -15.20
C ASN A 134 21.82 11.19 -13.86
N SER A 135 22.83 10.43 -13.41
CA SER A 135 22.73 9.63 -12.18
C SER A 135 22.40 10.48 -10.95
N ALA A 136 22.98 11.67 -10.82
CA ALA A 136 22.71 12.55 -9.68
C ALA A 136 21.22 12.94 -9.59
N THR A 137 20.62 13.35 -10.72
CA THR A 137 19.19 13.68 -10.80
C THR A 137 18.29 12.48 -10.48
N ILE A 138 18.68 11.28 -10.90
CA ILE A 138 17.91 10.05 -10.65
C ILE A 138 17.99 9.62 -9.19
N PHE A 139 19.16 9.72 -8.56
CA PHE A 139 19.30 9.44 -7.14
C PHE A 139 18.49 10.41 -6.28
N GLN A 140 18.40 11.69 -6.66
CA GLN A 140 17.51 12.64 -5.98
C GLN A 140 16.07 12.14 -5.95
N LEU A 141 15.56 11.65 -7.10
CA LEU A 141 14.19 11.14 -7.20
C LEU A 141 13.92 9.96 -6.25
N TYR A 142 14.89 9.03 -6.10
CA TYR A 142 14.78 7.92 -5.14
C TYR A 142 14.73 8.36 -3.69
N THR A 143 15.36 9.49 -3.37
CA THR A 143 15.34 10.02 -2.02
C THR A 143 14.08 10.80 -1.69
N VAL A 144 13.29 11.24 -2.67
CA VAL A 144 12.05 12.00 -2.39
C VAL A 144 11.10 11.15 -1.55
N ASN A 145 10.97 11.47 -0.26
CA ASN A 145 9.87 10.97 0.55
C ASN A 145 8.61 11.77 0.18
N PRO A 146 7.59 11.15 -0.44
CA PRO A 146 6.42 11.90 -0.89
C PRO A 146 5.60 12.48 0.28
N TRP A 147 5.82 12.07 1.53
CA TRP A 147 5.20 12.71 2.69
C TRP A 147 5.77 14.11 3.01
N LEU A 148 7.07 14.34 2.77
CA LEU A 148 7.74 15.58 3.18
C LEU A 148 7.48 16.77 2.25
N ILE A 149 6.92 16.51 1.07
CA ILE A 149 6.56 17.54 0.08
C ILE A 149 5.23 18.24 0.39
N MET A 150 4.48 17.76 1.38
CA MET A 150 3.21 18.38 1.74
C MET A 150 3.46 19.65 2.60
N PRO A 151 3.01 20.83 2.14
CA PRO A 151 3.42 22.13 2.69
C PRO A 151 2.89 22.45 4.09
N SER A 152 2.06 21.59 4.68
CA SER A 152 1.50 21.80 6.01
C SER A 152 1.59 20.52 6.83
N LEU A 153 2.38 20.57 7.90
CA LEU A 153 2.30 19.61 9.00
C LEU A 153 1.20 19.99 10.01
N THR A 154 0.59 21.16 9.84
CA THR A 154 -0.33 21.75 10.82
C THR A 154 -1.81 21.66 10.40
N SER A 155 -2.11 21.24 9.18
CA SER A 155 -3.48 21.06 8.67
C SER A 155 -3.50 20.08 7.51
N LEU A 156 -4.62 19.35 7.35
CA LEU A 156 -4.77 18.43 6.23
C LEU A 156 -4.74 19.22 4.90
N PRO A 157 -3.97 18.78 3.90
CA PRO A 157 -3.98 19.42 2.59
C PRO A 157 -5.34 19.23 1.91
N THR A 158 -5.71 20.16 1.02
CA THR A 158 -6.88 19.98 0.15
C THR A 158 -6.62 18.84 -0.84
N ALA A 159 -7.69 18.18 -1.32
CA ALA A 159 -7.57 17.11 -2.33
C ALA A 159 -6.83 17.57 -3.59
N ALA A 160 -7.11 18.79 -4.07
CA ALA A 160 -6.42 19.38 -5.21
C ALA A 160 -4.92 19.59 -4.97
N ASN A 161 -4.53 20.06 -3.77
CA ASN A 161 -3.13 20.24 -3.42
C ASN A 161 -2.40 18.90 -3.29
N PHE A 162 -3.05 17.92 -2.65
CA PHE A 162 -2.52 16.56 -2.52
C PHE A 162 -2.29 15.92 -3.90
N GLU A 163 -3.29 16.00 -4.79
CA GLU A 163 -3.20 15.48 -6.15
C GLU A 163 -2.10 16.14 -6.97
N SER A 164 -2.00 17.47 -6.90
CA SER A 164 -0.98 18.24 -7.62
C SER A 164 0.43 17.85 -7.18
N GLN A 165 0.67 17.81 -5.87
CA GLN A 165 2.00 17.58 -5.30
C GLN A 165 2.49 16.14 -5.51
N LEU A 166 1.70 15.14 -5.10
CA LEU A 166 2.05 13.73 -5.33
C LEU A 166 2.05 13.41 -6.83
N GLY A 167 1.09 13.96 -7.57
CA GLY A 167 0.99 13.79 -9.01
C GLY A 167 2.19 14.34 -9.77
N ALA A 168 2.84 15.41 -9.31
CA ALA A 168 4.05 15.96 -9.91
C ALA A 168 5.24 15.01 -9.74
N ILE A 169 5.44 14.44 -8.54
CA ILE A 169 6.49 13.44 -8.28
C ILE A 169 6.33 12.23 -9.20
N LEU A 170 5.14 11.62 -9.19
CA LEU A 170 4.86 10.42 -9.98
C LEU A 170 5.02 10.69 -11.49
N THR A 171 4.76 11.92 -11.93
CA THR A 171 5.01 12.34 -13.32
C THR A 171 6.50 12.38 -13.63
N GLN A 172 7.37 12.82 -12.70
CA GLN A 172 8.82 12.78 -12.92
C GLN A 172 9.36 11.36 -13.07
N TYR A 173 8.88 10.41 -12.25
CA TYR A 173 9.21 9.00 -12.43
C TYR A 173 8.87 8.51 -13.84
N LYS A 174 7.70 8.89 -14.35
CA LYS A 174 7.28 8.54 -15.71
C LYS A 174 8.15 9.20 -16.79
N THR A 175 8.51 10.47 -16.62
CA THR A 175 9.40 11.20 -17.55
C THR A 175 10.78 10.55 -17.64
N LEU A 176 11.29 10.05 -16.51
CA LEU A 176 12.62 9.44 -16.41
C LEU A 176 12.60 7.91 -16.55
N ALA A 177 11.47 7.30 -16.92
CA ALA A 177 11.24 5.85 -16.88
C ALA A 177 12.36 5.03 -17.54
N THR A 178 12.79 5.40 -18.74
CA THR A 178 13.86 4.71 -19.48
C THR A 178 15.16 4.69 -18.68
N ALA A 179 15.55 5.84 -18.14
CA ALA A 179 16.80 5.96 -17.39
C ALA A 179 16.71 5.22 -16.04
N LEU A 180 15.55 5.26 -15.37
CA LEU A 180 15.31 4.53 -14.13
C LEU A 180 15.43 3.00 -14.31
N GLN A 181 15.16 2.48 -15.50
CA GLN A 181 15.23 1.05 -15.80
C GLN A 181 16.62 0.56 -16.18
N THR A 182 17.38 1.38 -16.91
CA THR A 182 18.67 0.99 -17.49
C THR A 182 19.86 1.38 -16.63
N MET A 183 19.67 2.23 -15.62
CA MET A 183 20.74 2.69 -14.75
C MET A 183 21.40 1.52 -13.99
N PRO A 184 22.71 1.27 -14.15
CA PRO A 184 23.37 0.12 -13.55
C PRO A 184 23.32 0.15 -12.01
N ASP A 185 23.49 1.32 -11.41
CA ASP A 185 23.60 1.49 -9.94
C ASP A 185 22.24 1.66 -9.23
N SER A 186 21.13 1.56 -9.94
CA SER A 186 19.79 1.71 -9.35
C SER A 186 19.28 0.39 -8.77
N HIS A 187 19.06 0.28 -7.46
CA HIS A 187 18.39 -0.90 -6.91
C HIS A 187 16.86 -0.80 -7.05
N PRO A 188 16.13 -1.86 -7.50
CA PRO A 188 14.66 -1.83 -7.67
C PRO A 188 13.88 -1.39 -6.42
N PHE A 189 14.40 -1.72 -5.23
CA PHE A 189 13.87 -1.33 -3.92
C PHE A 189 13.44 0.15 -3.83
N TYR A 190 14.20 1.08 -4.43
CA TYR A 190 13.85 2.50 -4.33
C TYR A 190 12.56 2.85 -5.10
N LEU A 191 12.31 2.16 -6.23
CA LEU A 191 11.07 2.30 -6.99
C LEU A 191 9.90 1.62 -6.27
N GLU A 192 10.14 0.43 -5.69
CA GLU A 192 9.16 -0.25 -4.83
C GLU A 192 8.74 0.63 -3.66
N ARG A 193 9.72 1.29 -3.01
CA ARG A 193 9.52 2.25 -1.92
C ARG A 193 8.55 3.35 -2.28
N THR A 194 8.78 4.01 -3.40
CA THR A 194 7.89 5.06 -3.87
C THR A 194 6.48 4.55 -4.11
N VAL A 195 6.31 3.34 -4.64
CA VAL A 195 4.98 2.76 -4.86
C VAL A 195 4.24 2.55 -3.54
N TYR A 196 4.84 1.85 -2.58
CA TYR A 196 4.13 1.58 -1.33
C TYR A 196 3.92 2.83 -0.49
N GLN A 197 4.87 3.78 -0.47
CA GLN A 197 4.69 5.05 0.24
C GLN A 197 3.57 5.89 -0.38
N SER A 198 3.49 5.93 -1.72
CA SER A 198 2.43 6.67 -2.43
C SER A 198 1.05 6.03 -2.23
N LEU A 199 0.96 4.70 -2.20
CA LEU A 199 -0.29 4.00 -1.90
C LEU A 199 -0.72 4.22 -0.45
N GLN A 200 0.21 4.12 0.50
CA GLN A 200 -0.05 4.41 1.92
C GLN A 200 -0.53 5.85 2.10
N MET A 201 0.12 6.83 1.43
CA MET A 201 -0.31 8.23 1.42
C MET A 201 -1.72 8.40 0.89
N LEU A 202 -2.02 7.80 -0.26
CA LEU A 202 -3.33 7.92 -0.86
C LEU A 202 -4.41 7.30 0.03
N ARG A 203 -4.15 6.13 0.61
CA ARG A 203 -5.04 5.48 1.58
C ARG A 203 -5.29 6.39 2.77
N ASP A 204 -4.22 6.78 3.48
CA ASP A 204 -4.29 7.61 4.69
C ASP A 204 -5.00 8.94 4.38
N PHE A 205 -4.69 9.58 3.25
CA PHE A 205 -5.34 10.81 2.82
C PHE A 205 -6.84 10.62 2.62
N VAL A 206 -7.26 9.64 1.81
CA VAL A 206 -8.68 9.36 1.53
C VAL A 206 -9.45 9.04 2.81
N VAL A 207 -8.82 8.33 3.75
CA VAL A 207 -9.44 7.99 5.04
C VAL A 207 -9.68 9.24 5.87
N LEU A 208 -8.77 10.21 5.88
CA LEU A 208 -8.95 11.44 6.65
C LEU A 208 -9.96 12.43 6.02
N GLN A 209 -10.43 12.19 4.80
CA GLN A 209 -11.43 13.06 4.16
C GLN A 209 -12.87 12.65 4.52
N THR A 210 -13.71 13.64 4.82
CA THR A 210 -15.16 13.46 5.07
C THR A 210 -15.99 13.31 3.80
N THR A 211 -15.47 13.76 2.66
CA THR A 211 -16.13 13.63 1.35
C THR A 211 -15.37 12.64 0.46
N SER A 212 -16.11 11.87 -0.34
CA SER A 212 -15.54 10.87 -1.25
C SER A 212 -14.66 11.56 -2.31
N GLN A 213 -13.42 11.08 -2.48
CA GLN A 213 -12.42 11.65 -3.38
C GLN A 213 -12.10 10.73 -4.57
N ASN A 214 -13.13 10.16 -5.19
CA ASN A 214 -12.95 9.10 -6.20
C ASN A 214 -12.12 9.55 -7.41
N THR A 215 -12.36 10.74 -7.97
CA THR A 215 -11.63 11.23 -9.15
C THR A 215 -10.13 11.41 -8.88
N MET A 216 -9.79 12.09 -7.78
CA MET A 216 -8.40 12.29 -7.36
C MET A 216 -7.70 10.96 -7.10
N ARG A 217 -8.40 10.04 -6.41
CA ARG A 217 -7.90 8.69 -6.14
C ARG A 217 -7.61 7.95 -7.44
N ASP A 218 -8.55 7.90 -8.37
CA ASP A 218 -8.40 7.17 -9.62
C ASP A 218 -7.23 7.75 -10.46
N ASN A 219 -7.08 9.08 -10.50
CA ASN A 219 -5.97 9.77 -11.17
C ASN A 219 -4.60 9.41 -10.57
N LEU A 220 -4.47 9.45 -9.24
CA LEU A 220 -3.21 9.12 -8.57
C LEU A 220 -2.88 7.63 -8.63
N VAL A 221 -3.87 6.75 -8.47
CA VAL A 221 -3.70 5.29 -8.59
C VAL A 221 -3.10 4.93 -9.95
N GLN A 222 -3.59 5.51 -11.05
CA GLN A 222 -3.01 5.28 -12.39
C GLN A 222 -1.54 5.71 -12.49
N LYS A 223 -1.19 6.86 -11.90
CA LYS A 223 0.19 7.35 -11.86
C LYS A 223 1.08 6.44 -11.01
N ILE A 224 0.59 5.97 -9.85
CA ILE A 224 1.30 5.03 -8.98
C ILE A 224 1.58 3.70 -9.73
N TRP A 225 0.60 3.15 -10.45
CA TRP A 225 0.83 1.92 -11.23
C TRP A 225 1.78 2.08 -12.39
N SER A 226 1.91 3.30 -12.93
CA SER A 226 2.96 3.60 -13.90
C SER A 226 4.34 3.45 -13.26
N VAL A 227 4.52 3.90 -12.01
CA VAL A 227 5.78 3.70 -11.26
C VAL A 227 5.99 2.23 -10.90
N ALA A 228 4.95 1.50 -10.50
CA ALA A 228 5.02 0.06 -10.24
C ALA A 228 5.47 -0.72 -11.48
N LEU A 229 5.00 -0.32 -12.66
CA LEU A 229 5.45 -0.90 -13.91
C LEU A 229 6.94 -0.62 -14.14
N ILE A 230 7.39 0.63 -13.98
CA ILE A 230 8.82 0.99 -14.07
C ILE A 230 9.67 0.14 -13.11
N ALA A 231 9.19 -0.11 -11.89
CA ALA A 231 9.85 -0.97 -10.91
C ALA A 231 10.01 -2.41 -11.43
N LEU A 232 8.93 -3.01 -11.95
CA LEU A 232 8.97 -4.37 -12.53
C LEU A 232 9.96 -4.48 -13.70
N PHE A 233 9.97 -3.49 -14.60
CA PHE A 233 10.96 -3.44 -15.69
C PHE A 233 12.38 -3.33 -15.16
N ARG A 234 12.61 -2.52 -14.12
CA ARG A 234 13.92 -2.42 -13.46
C ARG A 234 14.33 -3.76 -12.83
N MET A 235 13.41 -4.51 -12.22
CA MET A 235 13.69 -5.84 -11.65
C MET A 235 14.16 -6.83 -12.72
N VAL A 236 13.56 -6.82 -13.91
CA VAL A 236 14.01 -7.70 -15.01
C VAL A 236 15.45 -7.37 -15.40
N ASN A 237 15.81 -6.09 -15.49
CA ASN A 237 17.19 -5.68 -15.81
C ASN A 237 18.17 -5.96 -14.67
N PHE A 238 17.72 -5.88 -13.42
CA PHE A 238 18.55 -6.06 -12.23
C PHE A 238 18.83 -7.54 -11.92
N GLN A 239 17.80 -8.39 -11.95
CA GLN A 239 17.89 -9.81 -11.62
C GLN A 239 16.97 -10.65 -12.53
N PRO A 240 17.33 -10.85 -13.81
CA PRO A 240 16.42 -11.43 -14.81
C PRO A 240 15.96 -12.85 -14.46
N ASN A 241 16.74 -13.64 -13.73
CA ASN A 241 16.40 -15.04 -13.50
C ASN A 241 15.19 -15.27 -12.59
N TYR A 242 14.95 -14.36 -11.64
CA TYR A 242 13.86 -14.38 -10.67
C TYR A 242 14.06 -13.25 -9.67
N TYR A 243 13.03 -12.46 -9.42
CA TYR A 243 12.98 -11.49 -8.33
C TYR A 243 11.62 -11.60 -7.66
N GLN A 244 11.57 -11.60 -6.33
CA GLN A 244 10.31 -11.55 -5.58
C GLN A 244 10.55 -10.84 -4.25
N THR A 245 9.64 -9.93 -3.91
CA THR A 245 9.55 -9.33 -2.58
C THR A 245 8.35 -9.87 -1.83
N ASN A 246 8.45 -9.91 -0.51
CA ASN A 246 7.41 -10.37 0.40
C ASN A 246 7.18 -9.28 1.46
N TYR A 247 6.57 -8.17 1.06
CA TYR A 247 6.11 -7.15 2.00
C TYR A 247 4.64 -7.36 2.38
N TYR A 248 4.21 -6.79 3.50
CA TYR A 248 2.83 -6.97 3.97
C TYR A 248 1.84 -6.18 3.12
N PHE A 249 2.25 -5.04 2.58
CA PHE A 249 1.34 -4.10 1.94
C PHE A 249 1.25 -4.25 0.40
N ILE A 250 2.35 -4.57 -0.26
CA ILE A 250 2.39 -4.84 -1.70
C ILE A 250 3.57 -5.74 -1.99
N ASN A 251 3.39 -6.78 -2.79
CA ASN A 251 4.47 -7.66 -3.24
C ASN A 251 4.78 -7.40 -4.71
N PHE A 252 6.02 -7.61 -5.11
CA PHE A 252 6.46 -7.57 -6.50
C PHE A 252 7.16 -8.85 -6.87
N ALA A 253 7.00 -9.30 -8.11
CA ALA A 253 7.78 -10.40 -8.63
C ALA A 253 7.95 -10.33 -10.15
N ILE A 254 9.07 -10.87 -10.61
CA ILE A 254 9.32 -11.17 -12.03
C ILE A 254 9.78 -12.62 -12.12
N ILE A 255 9.15 -13.38 -13.02
CA ILE A 255 9.44 -14.80 -13.22
C ILE A 255 9.57 -15.06 -14.72
N PRO A 256 10.71 -15.60 -15.20
CA PRO A 256 10.79 -16.04 -16.59
C PRO A 256 9.81 -17.17 -16.85
N TYR A 257 9.27 -17.25 -18.06
CA TYR A 257 8.29 -18.28 -18.42
C TYR A 257 8.77 -19.71 -18.16
N SER A 258 10.09 -19.96 -18.21
CA SER A 258 10.70 -21.26 -17.94
C SER A 258 10.49 -21.83 -16.54
N ARG A 259 10.05 -21.02 -15.56
CA ARG A 259 9.76 -21.51 -14.19
C ARG A 259 8.32 -21.96 -13.97
N ASN A 260 7.44 -21.76 -14.95
CA ASN A 260 6.06 -22.27 -15.04
C ASN A 260 5.08 -21.93 -13.89
N SER A 261 5.53 -21.37 -12.76
CA SER A 261 4.65 -20.97 -11.66
C SER A 261 5.30 -19.93 -10.73
N ILE A 262 4.46 -19.24 -9.95
CA ILE A 262 4.87 -18.42 -8.79
C ILE A 262 3.88 -18.62 -7.64
N THR A 263 4.38 -18.52 -6.41
CA THR A 263 3.56 -18.42 -5.20
C THR A 263 3.73 -17.07 -4.53
N ILE A 264 2.61 -16.42 -4.24
CA ILE A 264 2.51 -15.15 -3.54
C ILE A 264 1.91 -15.38 -2.15
N ASN A 265 2.54 -14.83 -1.12
CA ASN A 265 2.08 -14.93 0.25
C ASN A 265 1.31 -13.66 0.63
N GLY A 266 0.05 -13.83 1.01
CA GLY A 266 -0.76 -12.75 1.59
C GLY A 266 -0.95 -12.95 3.10
N GLN A 267 -1.82 -12.16 3.71
CA GLN A 267 -2.12 -12.34 5.13
C GLN A 267 -2.93 -13.62 5.35
N GLN A 268 -2.31 -14.61 5.99
CA GLN A 268 -2.92 -15.91 6.30
C GLN A 268 -3.45 -16.70 5.09
N HIS A 269 -2.97 -16.40 3.88
CA HIS A 269 -3.31 -17.14 2.68
C HIS A 269 -2.13 -17.14 1.71
N THR A 270 -2.14 -18.06 0.76
CA THR A 270 -1.19 -18.05 -0.36
C THR A 270 -1.93 -18.26 -1.67
N THR A 271 -1.43 -17.61 -2.71
CA THR A 271 -1.95 -17.68 -4.07
C THR A 271 -0.85 -18.16 -4.99
N LYS A 272 -0.98 -19.38 -5.52
CA LYS A 272 -0.10 -19.92 -6.55
C LYS A 272 -0.73 -19.69 -7.92
N ILE A 273 0.03 -19.06 -8.81
CA ILE A 273 -0.29 -18.88 -10.23
C ILE A 273 0.56 -19.88 -11.01
N ASP A 274 -0.07 -20.77 -11.75
CA ASP A 274 0.58 -21.86 -12.48
C ASP A 274 0.21 -21.81 -13.96
N TRP A 275 1.21 -21.68 -14.82
CA TRP A 275 1.09 -21.64 -16.28
C TRP A 275 1.87 -22.81 -16.92
N SER A 276 2.02 -23.94 -16.24
CA SER A 276 2.67 -25.12 -16.79
C SER A 276 2.05 -25.63 -18.11
N GLY A 277 0.78 -25.29 -18.36
CA GLY A 277 0.08 -25.59 -19.61
C GLY A 277 0.34 -24.58 -20.74
N TYR A 278 0.99 -23.44 -20.47
CA TYR A 278 1.32 -22.44 -21.49
C TYR A 278 2.56 -22.84 -22.28
N LEU A 279 2.39 -23.00 -23.59
CA LEU A 279 3.50 -23.24 -24.51
C LEU A 279 4.02 -21.90 -25.06
N TYR A 280 5.11 -21.40 -24.47
CA TYR A 280 5.73 -20.15 -24.94
C TYR A 280 6.66 -20.41 -26.13
N THR A 281 6.50 -19.64 -27.21
CA THR A 281 7.34 -19.71 -28.43
C THR A 281 8.48 -18.70 -28.43
N SER A 282 8.52 -17.81 -27.44
CA SER A 282 9.53 -16.77 -27.28
C SER A 282 9.87 -16.56 -25.81
N ASN A 283 11.04 -15.98 -25.54
CA ASN A 283 11.42 -15.60 -24.19
C ASN A 283 10.46 -14.53 -23.66
N GLY A 284 10.12 -14.65 -22.39
CA GLY A 284 9.23 -13.71 -21.73
C GLY A 284 9.21 -13.88 -20.22
N TYR A 285 8.50 -12.96 -19.58
CA TYR A 285 8.39 -12.85 -18.14
C TYR A 285 6.94 -12.72 -17.74
N LEU A 286 6.54 -13.44 -16.71
CA LEU A 286 5.38 -13.04 -15.93
C LEU A 286 5.84 -11.99 -14.92
N MET A 287 5.34 -10.77 -15.04
CA MET A 287 5.48 -9.75 -14.02
C MET A 287 4.22 -9.76 -13.14
N VAL A 288 4.42 -9.75 -11.82
CA VAL A 288 3.34 -9.82 -10.84
C VAL A 288 3.54 -8.73 -9.81
N TYR A 289 2.44 -8.10 -9.39
CA TYR A 289 2.38 -7.49 -8.07
C TYR A 289 1.09 -7.89 -7.38
N SER A 290 1.12 -7.99 -6.05
CA SER A 290 -0.08 -8.28 -5.26
C SER A 290 -0.26 -7.25 -4.17
N PHE A 291 -1.51 -6.97 -3.80
CA PHE A 291 -1.83 -6.01 -2.75
C PHE A 291 -3.17 -6.36 -2.08
N PRO A 292 -3.39 -5.90 -0.83
CA PRO A 292 -4.65 -6.06 -0.15
C PRO A 292 -5.82 -5.39 -0.89
N PRO A 293 -6.96 -6.08 -1.06
CA PRO A 293 -8.11 -5.64 -1.84
C PRO A 293 -8.72 -4.31 -1.35
N GLU A 294 -8.63 -4.02 -0.06
CA GLU A 294 -9.19 -2.83 0.59
C GLU A 294 -8.58 -1.53 0.04
N ILE A 295 -7.34 -1.55 -0.46
CA ILE A 295 -6.67 -0.39 -1.09
C ILE A 295 -7.48 0.12 -2.30
N PHE A 296 -8.31 -0.74 -2.93
CA PHE A 296 -9.16 -0.41 -4.08
C PHE A 296 -10.65 -0.33 -3.77
N GLY A 297 -11.04 -0.44 -2.50
CA GLY A 297 -12.45 -0.46 -2.14
C GLY A 297 -13.13 -1.80 -2.42
N ILE A 298 -12.36 -2.87 -2.55
CA ILE A 298 -12.89 -4.23 -2.68
C ILE A 298 -13.19 -4.77 -1.27
N ARG A 299 -14.35 -5.40 -1.09
CA ARG A 299 -14.81 -5.98 0.18
C ARG A 299 -14.90 -7.49 0.07
N ASN A 300 -14.75 -8.14 1.22
CA ASN A 300 -15.02 -9.58 1.41
C ASN A 300 -14.16 -10.50 0.54
N ALA A 301 -13.10 -9.98 -0.08
CA ALA A 301 -12.16 -10.79 -0.81
C ALA A 301 -11.42 -11.73 0.17
N TYR A 302 -11.27 -12.98 -0.24
CA TYR A 302 -10.55 -14.01 0.51
C TYR A 302 -9.05 -14.03 0.20
N SER A 303 -8.64 -13.39 -0.89
CA SER A 303 -7.24 -13.26 -1.28
C SER A 303 -6.86 -11.81 -1.50
N ASP A 304 -5.55 -11.56 -1.52
CA ASP A 304 -4.98 -10.38 -2.18
C ASP A 304 -5.45 -10.30 -3.63
N VAL A 305 -5.43 -9.09 -4.17
CA VAL A 305 -5.49 -8.90 -5.61
C VAL A 305 -4.12 -9.22 -6.20
N VAL A 306 -4.07 -10.11 -7.17
CA VAL A 306 -2.87 -10.44 -7.95
C VAL A 306 -2.99 -9.83 -9.35
N CYS A 307 -2.11 -8.88 -9.66
CA CYS A 307 -1.98 -8.30 -10.99
C CYS A 307 -1.03 -9.14 -11.82
N LEU A 308 -1.49 -9.69 -12.95
CA LEU A 308 -0.69 -10.47 -13.86
C LEU A 308 -0.40 -9.67 -15.13
N ARG A 309 0.89 -9.54 -15.46
CA ARG A 309 1.40 -8.82 -16.64
C ARG A 309 2.40 -9.72 -17.38
N PRO A 310 1.90 -10.59 -18.27
CA PRO A 310 2.77 -11.41 -19.09
C PRO A 310 3.40 -10.57 -20.20
N MET A 311 4.72 -10.67 -20.38
CA MET A 311 5.52 -9.82 -21.24
C MET A 311 6.39 -10.67 -22.17
N ILE A 312 6.46 -10.30 -23.45
CA ILE A 312 7.37 -10.87 -24.44
C ILE A 312 8.66 -10.04 -24.51
N GLY A 313 9.79 -10.72 -24.72
CA GLY A 313 11.09 -10.11 -24.94
C GLY A 313 12.08 -10.31 -23.80
N ASN A 314 13.36 -10.01 -24.06
CA ASN A 314 14.43 -10.16 -23.08
C ASN A 314 15.58 -9.13 -23.27
N PRO A 315 15.72 -8.12 -22.39
CA PRO A 315 14.73 -7.64 -21.42
C PRO A 315 13.61 -6.83 -22.13
N PRO A 316 12.40 -6.78 -21.56
CA PRO A 316 11.36 -5.91 -22.08
C PRO A 316 11.77 -4.44 -21.85
N VAL A 317 11.44 -3.55 -22.78
CA VAL A 317 11.73 -2.10 -22.69
C VAL A 317 10.43 -1.37 -22.37
N TYR A 318 10.45 -0.47 -21.39
CA TYR A 318 9.29 0.38 -21.16
C TYR A 318 9.18 1.43 -22.27
N ALA A 319 8.12 1.32 -23.04
CA ALA A 319 7.65 2.39 -23.88
C ALA A 319 6.15 2.54 -23.59
N ALA A 320 5.76 3.71 -23.07
CA ALA A 320 4.37 3.99 -22.69
C ALA A 320 3.35 3.77 -23.84
N ALA A 321 3.83 3.73 -25.10
CA ALA A 321 3.06 3.45 -26.30
C ALA A 321 3.33 2.05 -26.93
N GLN A 322 4.36 1.32 -26.50
CA GLN A 322 4.69 -0.02 -27.00
C GLN A 322 4.61 -1.01 -25.84
N ASN A 323 3.42 -1.54 -25.65
CA ASN A 323 3.19 -2.58 -24.69
C ASN A 323 3.55 -3.94 -25.32
N THR A 324 4.71 -4.53 -24.98
CA THR A 324 5.08 -5.88 -25.42
C THR A 324 4.38 -6.98 -24.60
N PHE A 325 3.10 -6.77 -24.24
CA PHE A 325 2.32 -7.76 -23.50
C PHE A 325 2.14 -9.02 -24.35
N ASP A 326 2.25 -10.16 -23.68
CA ASP A 326 1.96 -11.45 -24.28
C ASP A 326 0.45 -11.71 -24.24
N THR A 327 -0.24 -11.32 -25.31
CA THR A 327 -1.67 -11.61 -25.49
C THR A 327 -1.92 -13.10 -25.76
N GLY A 328 -0.89 -13.92 -25.94
CA GLY A 328 -0.99 -15.37 -26.09
C GLY A 328 -0.89 -16.14 -24.77
N PHE A 329 -0.59 -15.47 -23.65
CA PHE A 329 -0.29 -16.11 -22.36
C PHE A 329 -1.51 -16.81 -21.73
N LYS A 330 -1.67 -18.09 -22.06
CA LYS A 330 -2.73 -18.99 -21.55
C LYS A 330 -2.43 -20.44 -21.97
N PRO A 331 -2.96 -21.46 -21.26
CA PRO A 331 -3.78 -21.39 -20.05
C PRO A 331 -2.96 -21.13 -18.78
N LEU A 332 -3.64 -20.64 -17.74
CA LEU A 332 -3.10 -20.63 -16.37
C LEU A 332 -4.16 -21.07 -15.36
N THR A 333 -3.72 -21.51 -14.18
CA THR A 333 -4.58 -21.88 -13.05
C THR A 333 -4.18 -21.12 -11.80
N ILE A 334 -5.15 -20.86 -10.93
CA ILE A 334 -4.94 -20.22 -9.64
C ILE A 334 -5.26 -21.24 -8.55
N THR A 335 -4.28 -21.55 -7.72
CA THR A 335 -4.49 -22.27 -6.46
C THR A 335 -4.47 -21.26 -5.32
N TRP A 336 -5.56 -21.18 -4.58
CA TRP A 336 -5.68 -20.37 -3.38
C TRP A 336 -5.74 -21.29 -2.17
N SER A 337 -4.91 -21.03 -1.16
CA SER A 337 -4.92 -21.75 0.11
C SER A 337 -4.94 -20.79 1.27
N TRP A 338 -5.54 -21.20 2.39
CA TRP A 338 -5.69 -20.36 3.57
C TRP A 338 -5.26 -21.07 4.84
N THR A 339 -4.75 -20.30 5.78
CA THR A 339 -4.35 -20.74 7.12
C THR A 339 -5.26 -20.17 8.19
N ASP A 340 -6.03 -19.12 7.87
CA ASP A 340 -7.02 -18.53 8.77
C ASP A 340 -7.98 -19.62 9.29
N THR A 341 -8.06 -19.73 10.61
CA THR A 341 -8.93 -20.69 11.31
C THR A 341 -10.34 -20.15 11.52
N SER A 342 -10.53 -18.84 11.40
CA SER A 342 -11.83 -18.16 11.53
C SER A 342 -12.59 -18.07 10.20
N MET A 343 -11.89 -18.21 9.08
CA MET A 343 -12.48 -18.13 7.75
C MET A 343 -13.35 -19.35 7.42
N SER A 344 -14.62 -19.11 7.10
CA SER A 344 -15.56 -20.13 6.62
C SER A 344 -15.69 -20.05 5.09
N VAL A 345 -15.27 -21.11 4.39
CA VAL A 345 -15.28 -21.16 2.92
C VAL A 345 -16.38 -22.10 2.45
N VAL A 346 -17.31 -21.57 1.67
CA VAL A 346 -18.33 -22.35 0.96
C VAL A 346 -17.92 -22.50 -0.50
N ALA A 347 -17.42 -23.67 -0.88
CA ALA A 347 -16.86 -23.93 -2.20
C ALA A 347 -17.79 -23.54 -3.37
N ALA A 348 -19.10 -23.79 -3.24
CA ALA A 348 -20.10 -23.45 -4.25
C ALA A 348 -20.22 -21.94 -4.51
N ASN A 349 -19.83 -21.11 -3.55
CA ASN A 349 -19.89 -19.65 -3.65
C ASN A 349 -18.55 -19.06 -4.06
N LEU A 350 -17.48 -19.85 -4.22
CA LEU A 350 -16.17 -19.30 -4.52
C LEU A 350 -16.10 -18.82 -5.97
N LYS A 351 -15.74 -17.56 -6.17
CA LYS A 351 -15.61 -16.94 -7.49
C LYS A 351 -14.25 -16.30 -7.66
N LEU A 352 -13.76 -16.34 -8.89
CA LEU A 352 -12.60 -15.56 -9.31
C LEU A 352 -13.11 -14.33 -10.04
N TYR A 353 -12.84 -13.17 -9.49
CA TYR A 353 -13.13 -11.89 -10.11
C TYR A 353 -11.90 -11.39 -10.86
N LYS A 354 -12.13 -10.60 -11.90
CA LYS A 354 -11.11 -9.96 -12.70
C LYS A 354 -11.47 -8.52 -13.02
N PHE A 355 -10.46 -7.67 -13.19
CA PHE A 355 -10.66 -6.31 -13.69
C PHE A 355 -9.40 -5.78 -14.40
N PRO A 356 -9.55 -4.83 -15.34
CA PRO A 356 -8.40 -4.22 -16.01
C PRO A 356 -7.52 -3.45 -15.04
N VAL A 357 -6.22 -3.42 -15.33
CA VAL A 357 -5.24 -2.79 -14.44
C VAL A 357 -5.39 -1.27 -14.33
N ASN A 358 -5.90 -0.62 -15.37
CA ASN A 358 -5.86 0.84 -15.51
C ASN A 358 -7.22 1.54 -15.28
N THR A 359 -8.31 0.79 -15.05
CA THR A 359 -9.68 1.35 -15.01
C THR A 359 -10.52 0.72 -13.91
N ALA A 360 -10.03 0.66 -12.66
CA ALA A 360 -10.80 0.09 -11.56
C ALA A 360 -12.00 0.99 -11.16
N LEU A 361 -13.05 0.99 -11.98
CA LEU A 361 -14.39 1.40 -11.60
C LEU A 361 -15.03 0.25 -10.81
N GLU A 362 -15.98 0.55 -9.94
CA GLU A 362 -16.67 -0.45 -9.12
C GLU A 362 -17.33 -1.54 -9.99
N THR A 363 -17.91 -1.14 -11.13
CA THR A 363 -18.50 -2.06 -12.12
C THR A 363 -17.49 -3.05 -12.70
N ASP A 364 -16.24 -2.60 -12.88
CA ASP A 364 -15.22 -3.39 -13.55
C ASP A 364 -14.65 -4.46 -12.59
N ILE A 365 -14.67 -4.18 -11.29
CA ILE A 365 -14.23 -5.09 -10.20
C ILE A 365 -15.15 -6.31 -10.06
N LEU A 366 -16.41 -6.22 -10.50
CA LEU A 366 -17.41 -7.28 -10.35
C LEU A 366 -17.42 -8.29 -11.52
N GLN A 367 -16.48 -8.21 -12.46
CA GLN A 367 -16.46 -9.12 -13.60
C GLN A 367 -15.94 -10.51 -13.19
N GLU A 368 -16.77 -11.54 -13.28
CA GLU A 368 -16.33 -12.92 -13.07
C GLU A 368 -15.41 -13.39 -14.21
N ALA A 369 -14.37 -14.17 -13.86
CA ALA A 369 -13.49 -14.80 -14.83
C ALA A 369 -14.10 -16.04 -15.51
N GLY A 370 -15.26 -16.53 -15.02
CA GLY A 370 -15.96 -17.68 -15.60
C GLY A 370 -15.30 -19.04 -15.30
N VAL A 371 -14.51 -19.13 -14.23
CA VAL A 371 -13.86 -20.38 -13.79
C VAL A 371 -14.67 -21.09 -12.71
N THR A 372 -14.47 -22.39 -12.59
CA THR A 372 -14.96 -23.19 -11.46
C THR A 372 -13.83 -23.48 -10.50
N PHE A 373 -14.12 -23.59 -9.20
CA PHE A 373 -13.15 -24.01 -8.20
C PHE A 373 -13.41 -25.44 -7.73
N THR A 374 -12.35 -26.22 -7.64
CA THR A 374 -12.34 -27.52 -6.94
C THR A 374 -11.63 -27.33 -5.61
N CYS A 375 -12.34 -27.52 -4.50
CA CYS A 375 -11.84 -27.26 -3.15
C CYS A 375 -11.63 -28.53 -2.34
N ASN A 376 -10.50 -28.60 -1.64
CA ASN A 376 -10.29 -29.52 -0.54
C ASN A 376 -10.34 -28.71 0.77
N LEU A 377 -11.52 -28.66 1.39
CA LEU A 377 -11.75 -27.85 2.60
C LEU A 377 -10.96 -28.38 3.81
N GLY A 378 -10.73 -29.70 3.88
CA GLY A 378 -9.93 -30.31 4.96
C GLY A 378 -8.45 -29.92 4.90
N ALA A 379 -7.89 -29.85 3.70
CA ALA A 379 -6.52 -29.37 3.45
C ALA A 379 -6.43 -27.86 3.20
N LYS A 380 -7.55 -27.13 3.31
CA LYS A 380 -7.66 -25.67 3.15
C LYS A 380 -7.07 -25.10 1.86
N TYR A 381 -7.42 -25.67 0.71
CA TYR A 381 -7.08 -25.09 -0.58
C TYR A 381 -8.17 -25.30 -1.64
N CYS A 382 -8.20 -24.42 -2.64
CA CYS A 382 -9.05 -24.48 -3.82
C CYS A 382 -8.22 -24.21 -5.08
N VAL A 383 -8.50 -24.96 -6.14
CA VAL A 383 -7.83 -24.82 -7.45
C VAL A 383 -8.87 -24.40 -8.48
N SER A 384 -8.59 -23.35 -9.24
CA SER A 384 -9.45 -22.93 -10.36
C SER A 384 -9.30 -23.88 -11.54
N SER A 385 -10.36 -24.02 -12.35
CA SER A 385 -10.21 -24.47 -13.73
C SER A 385 -9.28 -23.53 -14.52
N SER A 386 -8.80 -23.99 -15.67
CA SER A 386 -7.94 -23.19 -16.54
C SER A 386 -8.59 -21.87 -16.94
N ILE A 387 -7.89 -20.76 -16.73
CA ILE A 387 -8.23 -19.44 -17.24
C ILE A 387 -7.76 -19.38 -18.69
N THR A 388 -8.70 -19.22 -19.62
CA THR A 388 -8.45 -19.20 -21.07
C THR A 388 -8.78 -17.87 -21.73
N SER A 389 -9.38 -16.93 -20.99
CA SER A 389 -9.71 -15.59 -21.48
C SER A 389 -8.49 -14.68 -21.48
N THR A 390 -8.28 -13.99 -22.59
CA THR A 390 -7.10 -13.15 -22.84
C THR A 390 -7.10 -11.87 -21.98
N PRO A 391 -5.95 -11.49 -21.39
CA PRO A 391 -5.72 -10.13 -20.93
C PRO A 391 -5.86 -9.14 -22.09
N ALA A 392 -6.64 -8.08 -21.92
CA ALA A 392 -6.50 -6.90 -22.76
C ALA A 392 -5.09 -6.28 -22.56
N ASN A 393 -4.67 -5.42 -23.47
CA ASN A 393 -3.33 -4.86 -23.70
C ASN A 393 -2.67 -4.09 -22.51
N THR A 394 -3.01 -4.41 -21.26
CA THR A 394 -2.60 -3.72 -20.02
C THR A 394 -2.34 -4.65 -18.83
N GLY A 395 -2.57 -5.97 -18.97
CA GLY A 395 -2.57 -6.95 -17.87
C GLY A 395 -3.96 -7.11 -17.22
N VAL A 396 -4.09 -8.04 -16.28
CA VAL A 396 -5.37 -8.31 -15.58
C VAL A 396 -5.12 -8.50 -14.08
N ASN A 397 -5.96 -7.88 -13.27
CA ASN A 397 -6.05 -8.12 -11.83
C ASN A 397 -7.01 -9.28 -11.56
N TYR A 398 -6.66 -10.17 -10.65
CA TYR A 398 -7.54 -11.23 -10.17
C TYR A 398 -7.62 -11.24 -8.65
N PHE A 399 -8.76 -11.65 -8.10
CA PHE A 399 -8.89 -11.95 -6.68
C PHE A 399 -10.00 -12.97 -6.45
N VAL A 400 -9.88 -13.71 -5.35
CA VAL A 400 -10.85 -14.70 -4.92
C VAL A 400 -11.81 -14.05 -3.92
N SER A 401 -13.11 -14.28 -4.10
CA SER A 401 -14.16 -13.69 -3.27
C SER A 401 -15.39 -14.60 -3.24
N PRO A 402 -16.27 -14.52 -2.22
CA PRO A 402 -17.58 -15.14 -2.32
C PRO A 402 -18.40 -14.43 -3.40
N GLY A 403 -19.10 -15.21 -4.22
CA GLY A 403 -20.02 -14.76 -5.28
C GLY A 403 -21.35 -14.24 -4.77
N LEU A 404 -21.46 -13.95 -3.46
CA LEU A 404 -22.67 -13.43 -2.83
C LEU A 404 -22.46 -11.96 -2.44
N GLY A 405 -23.32 -11.08 -2.98
CA GLY A 405 -23.37 -9.67 -2.63
C GLY A 405 -22.43 -8.76 -3.43
N VAL A 406 -22.38 -7.49 -3.04
CA VAL A 406 -21.57 -6.46 -3.71
C VAL A 406 -20.12 -6.54 -3.21
N VAL A 407 -19.23 -7.08 -4.05
CA VAL A 407 -17.80 -7.30 -3.74
C VAL A 407 -16.91 -6.06 -3.93
N GLY A 408 -17.40 -4.97 -4.53
CA GLY A 408 -16.73 -3.66 -4.56
C GLY A 408 -17.65 -2.56 -4.01
N ASP A 409 -17.16 -1.68 -3.14
CA ASP A 409 -17.89 -0.48 -2.69
C ASP A 409 -16.88 0.47 -2.05
N LYS A 410 -16.40 1.42 -2.86
CA LYS A 410 -15.32 2.33 -2.47
C LYS A 410 -15.69 3.15 -1.23
N ASN A 411 -16.95 3.55 -1.11
CA ASN A 411 -17.42 4.42 -0.03
C ASN A 411 -17.56 3.65 1.28
N LYS A 412 -18.20 2.47 1.29
CA LYS A 412 -18.31 1.67 2.52
C LYS A 412 -16.99 1.05 2.94
N VAL A 413 -16.08 0.73 2.01
CA VAL A 413 -14.69 0.44 2.39
C VAL A 413 -14.10 1.67 3.06
N GLN A 414 -14.15 2.86 2.45
CA GLN A 414 -13.67 4.09 3.07
C GLN A 414 -14.26 4.31 4.47
N CYS A 415 -15.55 4.09 4.70
CA CYS A 415 -16.14 4.20 6.04
C CYS A 415 -15.59 3.16 7.00
N ARG A 416 -15.42 1.90 6.55
CA ARG A 416 -14.75 0.87 7.36
C ARG A 416 -13.30 1.27 7.69
N LEU A 417 -12.55 1.78 6.71
CA LEU A 417 -11.19 2.28 6.91
C LEU A 417 -11.17 3.49 7.86
N GLN A 418 -12.27 4.24 7.97
CA GLN A 418 -12.48 5.34 8.92
C GLN A 418 -12.95 4.88 10.31
N GLY A 419 -13.22 3.58 10.52
CA GLY A 419 -13.88 3.09 11.74
C GLY A 419 -15.32 3.58 11.91
N LYS A 420 -15.97 4.01 10.81
CA LYS A 420 -17.33 4.58 10.79
C LYS A 420 -18.35 3.58 10.29
N THR A 421 -19.59 3.77 10.74
CA THR A 421 -20.70 2.92 10.29
C THR A 421 -21.25 3.47 8.98
N TRP A 422 -21.50 2.61 8.01
CA TRP A 422 -22.15 3.02 6.76
C TRP A 422 -23.66 3.00 6.91
N SER A 423 -24.28 4.19 6.84
CA SER A 423 -25.74 4.37 6.81
C SER A 423 -26.23 5.06 5.52
N GLY A 424 -25.46 4.94 4.43
CA GLY A 424 -25.66 5.68 3.17
C GLY A 424 -24.67 6.85 2.99
N THR A 425 -24.08 7.30 4.08
CA THR A 425 -22.88 8.16 4.18
C THR A 425 -21.98 7.59 5.28
N CYS A 426 -20.70 7.96 5.32
CA CYS A 426 -19.83 7.61 6.45
C CYS A 426 -20.26 8.46 7.67
N ALA A 427 -20.92 7.82 8.64
CA ALA A 427 -21.38 8.45 9.88
C ALA A 427 -20.53 8.01 11.07
#